data_AF-A0A7V3KXB6-F1
#
_entry.id   AF-A0A7V3KXB6-F1
#
_cell.length_a   1.000
_cell.length_b   1.000
_cell.length_c   1.000
_cell.angle_alpha   90.00
_cell.angle_beta   90.00
_cell.angle_gamma   90.00
#
_symmetry.space_group_name_H-M   'P 1'
#
loop_
_entity.id
_entity.type
_entity.pdbx_description
1 polymer ?
#
loop_
_entity_poly.entity_id
_entity_poly.type
_entity_poly.pdbx_seq_one_letter_code
_entity_poly.pdbx_strand_id
1 'polypeptide(L)' 'MMELKLSREPLQNNPNCAYCGKVFNKQGVNLQLKVNRKTINFPICQSCFDLVPLFEATVNLDNGYARINR' A
#
# COMPACT_ATOMS: atom_id res chain seq x y z
N MET A 1 15.45 10.27 -2.34
CA MET A 1 14.21 11.03 -2.10
C MET A 1 13.08 10.04 -1.82
N MET A 2 12.28 10.29 -0.80
CA MET A 2 11.12 9.47 -0.43
C MET A 2 9.85 10.24 -0.81
N GLU A 3 8.95 9.59 -1.54
CA GLU A 3 7.68 10.16 -1.98
C GLU A 3 6.56 9.17 -1.65
N LEU A 4 5.48 9.67 -1.07
CA LEU A 4 4.25 8.93 -0.82
C LEU A 4 3.19 9.39 -1.83
N LYS A 5 2.63 8.45 -2.58
CA LYS A 5 1.56 8.71 -3.54
C LYS A 5 0.40 7.77 -3.30
N LEU A 6 -0.81 8.32 -3.21
CA LEU A 6 -2.03 7.54 -3.20
C LEU A 6 -2.58 7.45 -4.63
N SER A 7 -2.80 6.25 -5.14
CA SER A 7 -3.45 6.01 -6.43
C SER A 7 -4.74 5.22 -6.25
N ARG A 8 -5.75 5.52 -7.06
CA ARG A 8 -6.98 4.71 -7.19
C ARG A 8 -6.97 3.85 -8.46
N GLU A 9 -5.83 3.77 -9.14
CA GLU A 9 -5.70 2.93 -10.31
C GLU A 9 -5.96 1.47 -9.92
N PRO A 10 -6.72 0.73 -10.75
CA PRO A 10 -6.99 -0.68 -10.50
C PRO A 10 -5.68 -1.47 -10.42
N LEU A 11 -5.50 -2.18 -9.31
CA LEU A 11 -4.41 -3.13 -9.18
C LEU A 11 -4.75 -4.38 -10.00
N GLN A 12 -3.86 -4.76 -10.91
CA GLN A 12 -4.00 -6.02 -11.65
C GLN A 12 -3.89 -7.20 -10.67
N ASN A 13 -4.66 -8.27 -10.93
CA ASN A 13 -4.57 -9.57 -10.24
C ASN A 13 -5.07 -9.66 -8.79
N ASN A 14 -6.24 -9.08 -8.45
CA ASN A 14 -6.93 -9.31 -7.17
C ASN A 14 -5.96 -9.27 -5.96
N PRO A 15 -5.35 -8.11 -5.66
CA PRO A 15 -4.32 -8.01 -4.63
C PRO A 15 -4.81 -8.41 -3.23
N ASN A 16 -3.89 -8.90 -2.41
CA ASN A 16 -4.08 -9.01 -0.96
C ASN A 16 -3.92 -7.62 -0.32
N CYS A 17 -4.89 -7.21 0.49
CA CYS A 17 -4.79 -6.00 1.28
C CYS A 17 -3.58 -6.06 2.21
N ALA A 18 -2.67 -5.09 2.11
CA ALA A 18 -1.48 -5.00 2.95
C ALA A 18 -1.84 -4.84 4.44
N TYR A 19 -3.00 -4.24 4.75
CA TYR A 19 -3.48 -4.08 6.12
C TYR A 19 -4.20 -5.33 6.66
N CYS A 20 -5.24 -5.85 6.00
CA CYS A 20 -6.04 -6.96 6.56
C CYS A 20 -5.73 -8.34 5.97
N GLY A 21 -4.94 -8.42 4.90
CA GLY A 21 -4.58 -9.67 4.21
C GLY A 21 -5.65 -10.23 3.27
N LYS A 22 -6.86 -9.64 3.22
CA LYS A 22 -7.94 -10.13 2.36
C LYS A 22 -7.70 -9.76 0.89
N VAL A 23 -7.98 -10.69 0.00
CA VAL A 23 -8.06 -10.44 -1.45
C VAL A 23 -9.19 -9.44 -1.75
N PHE A 24 -8.92 -8.44 -2.58
CA PHE A 24 -9.94 -7.50 -3.06
C PHE A 24 -9.70 -7.11 -4.52
N ASN A 25 -10.75 -6.79 -5.25
CA ASN A 25 -10.65 -6.61 -6.71
C ASN A 25 -11.57 -5.56 -7.33
N LYS A 26 -12.52 -4.99 -6.57
CA LYS A 26 -13.48 -4.04 -7.13
C LYS A 26 -13.30 -2.60 -6.65
N GLN A 27 -12.81 -2.39 -5.43
CA GLN A 27 -12.68 -1.07 -4.83
C GLN A 27 -11.55 -1.09 -3.80
N GLY A 28 -10.63 -0.14 -3.92
CA GLY A 28 -9.52 0.06 -2.98
C GLY A 28 -8.55 1.07 -3.52
N VAL A 29 -7.53 1.36 -2.72
CA VAL A 29 -6.48 2.30 -3.04
C VAL A 29 -5.14 1.59 -3.05
N ASN A 30 -4.20 2.12 -3.80
CA ASN A 30 -2.81 1.70 -3.78
C ASN A 30 -1.97 2.82 -3.19
N LEU A 31 -1.43 2.59 -1.99
CA LEU A 31 -0.44 3.47 -1.41
C LEU A 31 0.93 3.11 -1.99
N GLN A 32 1.51 4.02 -2.74
CA GLN A 32 2.80 3.87 -3.38
C GLN A 32 3.86 4.60 -2.57
N LEU A 33 4.88 3.86 -2.18
CA LEU A 33 6.09 4.42 -1.60
C LEU A 33 7.20 4.36 -2.64
N LYS A 34 7.66 5.53 -3.09
CA LYS A 34 8.85 5.63 -3.93
C LYS A 34 10.05 5.95 -3.06
N VAL A 35 11.05 5.08 -3.11
CA VAL A 35 12.35 5.29 -2.47
C VAL A 35 13.41 5.15 -3.55
N ASN A 36 14.14 6.23 -3.80
CA ASN A 36 15.13 6.31 -4.87
C ASN A 36 14.50 6.02 -6.25
N ARG A 37 14.80 4.87 -6.87
CA ARG A 37 14.23 4.42 -8.16
C ARG A 37 13.32 3.19 -8.03
N LYS A 38 12.97 2.79 -6.80
CA LYS A 38 12.08 1.65 -6.53
C LYS A 38 10.70 2.17 -6.08
N THR A 39 9.66 1.53 -6.59
CA THR A 39 8.27 1.77 -6.18
C THR A 39 7.76 0.53 -5.45
N ILE A 40 7.31 0.71 -4.21
CA ILE A 40 6.69 -0.32 -3.39
C ILE A 40 5.20 -0.02 -3.35
N ASN A 41 4.37 -1.02 -3.68
CA ASN A 41 2.92 -0.88 -3.71
C ASN A 41 2.30 -1.53 -2.47
N PHE A 42 1.41 -0.80 -1.81
CA PHE A 42 0.59 -1.27 -0.69
C PHE A 42 -0.88 -1.23 -1.11
N PRO A 43 -1.43 -2.36 -1.60
CA PRO A 43 -2.85 -2.49 -1.86
C PRO A 43 -3.64 -2.35 -0.56
N ILE A 44 -4.61 -1.46 -0.49
CA ILE A 44 -5.52 -1.31 0.66
C ILE A 44 -6.96 -1.46 0.14
N CYS A 45 -7.71 -2.42 0.68
CA CYS A 45 -9.12 -2.57 0.33
C CYS A 45 -9.93 -1.37 0.86
N GLN A 46 -11.01 -1.02 0.15
CA GLN A 46 -11.83 0.17 0.48
C GLN A 46 -12.28 0.20 1.95
N SER A 47 -12.71 -0.94 2.49
CA SER A 47 -13.12 -1.05 3.90
C SER A 47 -12.03 -0.70 4.90
N CYS A 48 -10.77 -1.06 4.64
CA CYS A 48 -9.65 -0.67 5.50
C CYS A 48 -9.33 0.81 5.33
N PHE A 49 -9.40 1.32 4.11
CA PHE A 49 -9.17 2.74 3.85
C PHE A 49 -10.18 3.64 4.57
N ASP A 50 -11.45 3.24 4.64
CA ASP A 50 -12.51 4.04 5.27
C ASP A 50 -12.50 3.93 6.81
N LEU A 51 -11.99 2.83 7.37
CA LEU A 51 -11.99 2.56 8.81
C LEU A 51 -10.69 2.98 9.51
N VAL A 52 -9.56 3.01 8.80
CA VAL A 52 -8.25 3.26 9.38
C VAL A 52 -7.89 4.73 9.20
N PRO A 53 -7.83 5.54 10.28
CA PRO A 53 -7.56 6.97 10.19
C PRO A 53 -6.11 7.28 9.80
N LEU A 54 -5.19 6.34 10.07
CA LEU A 54 -3.76 6.47 9.77
C LEU A 54 -3.16 5.09 9.46
N PHE A 55 -2.41 5.01 8.36
CA PHE A 55 -1.58 3.85 8.05
C PHE A 55 -0.14 4.13 8.45
N GLU A 56 0.40 3.29 9.34
CA GLU A 56 1.82 3.31 9.65
C GLU A 56 2.56 2.29 8.80
N ALA A 57 3.75 2.66 8.33
CA ALA A 57 4.60 1.78 7.55
C ALA A 57 6.04 1.80 8.06
N THR A 58 6.63 0.62 8.20
CA THR A 58 8.07 0.48 8.42
C THR A 58 8.77 0.37 7.08
N VAL A 59 9.80 1.19 6.85
CA VAL A 59 10.59 1.22 5.62
C VAL A 59 12.04 0.87 5.93
N ASN A 60 12.60 -0.10 5.20
CA ASN A 60 14.02 -0.40 5.19
C ASN A 60 14.62 0.09 3.87
N LEU A 61 15.48 1.10 3.98
CA LEU A 61 16.09 1.77 2.82
C LEU A 61 17.20 0.94 2.17
N ASP A 62 17.85 0.05 2.92
CA ASP A 62 19.00 -0.74 2.46
C ASP A 62 18.58 -1.81 1.45
N ASN A 63 17.50 -2.54 1.76
CA ASN A 63 16.96 -3.56 0.87
C ASN A 63 15.79 -3.04 -0.01
N GLY A 64 15.28 -1.83 0.27
CA GLY A 64 14.12 -1.27 -0.42
C GLY A 64 12.84 -2.05 -0.12
N TYR A 65 12.71 -2.51 1.12
CA TYR A 65 11.53 -3.19 1.65
C TYR A 65 10.68 -2.21 2.45
N ALA A 66 9.37 -2.38 2.41
CA ALA A 66 8.48 -1.71 3.34
C ALA A 66 7.26 -2.57 3.66
N ARG A 67 6.67 -2.35 4.83
CA ARG A 67 5.47 -3.06 5.31
C ARG A 67 4.54 -2.13 6.06
N ILE A 68 3.24 -2.34 5.92
CA ILE A 68 2.23 -1.70 6.77
C ILE A 68 2.25 -2.37 8.15
N ASN A 69 2.25 -1.57 9.21
CA ASN A 69 2.09 -2.01 10.58
C ASN A 69 0.59 -2.20 10.87
N ARG A 70 0.24 -3.27 11.58
CA ARG A 70 -1.13 -3.59 12.01
C ARG A 70 -1.29 -3.32 13.50
#